data_AF-A0A6A5XMN5-F1
#
_entry.id   AF-A0A6A5XMN5-F1
#
_cell.length_a   1.000
_cell.length_b   1.000
_cell.length_c   1.000
_cell.angle_alpha   90.00
_cell.angle_beta   90.00
_cell.angle_gamma   90.00
#
_symmetry.space_group_name_H-M   'P 1'
#
loop_
_entity.id
_entity.type
_entity.pdbx_description
1 polymer ?
#
loop_
_entity_poly.entity_id
_entity_poly.type
_entity_poly.pdbx_seq_one_letter_code
_entity_poly.pdbx_strand_id
1 'polypeptide(L)'
;MIAHKQTPPPLNFESGVYKFIANTKTSLIMNKVNIFKNIWLKIPRSRTNIDRPGETAPSDQSENKHGPPPPEYTDLPVQDNKRDATPKRETLYPIMTRFAKESREIRDGQLIWSLVEIIAVTFSTDCRRLTAALEKNDPSWASIAGMEDSPSMTNETGRILLKEISALVRSFQKEMSRNRWLLIPKREKDLIEKIVLEPVIDFNLNLDYVLELLGRYDRVEGCPRPESTLVDCWLSRSPKLGDTIASHALIIRNVPLGENVHHVLEDSIIRFQKENGLEGLCTSTELQKESMLSVATMCCWPLSDEYMDLAQGLRVMERDGVMNDPFELSRARLREARDFRKNWE
;
A
#
# COMPACT_ATOMS: atom_id res chain seq x y z
N MET A 1 52.48 -44.90 -54.87
CA MET A 1 52.73 -44.55 -53.45
C MET A 1 51.75 -43.45 -53.06
N ILE A 2 50.65 -43.82 -52.39
CA ILE A 2 49.74 -42.88 -51.72
C ILE A 2 49.44 -43.53 -50.37
N ALA A 3 49.85 -42.84 -49.30
CA ALA A 3 49.91 -43.36 -47.95
C ALA A 3 48.58 -43.19 -47.20
N HIS A 4 48.15 -44.25 -46.53
CA HIS A 4 47.05 -44.25 -45.57
C HIS A 4 47.39 -43.39 -44.35
N LYS A 5 46.53 -42.42 -44.01
CA LYS A 5 46.52 -41.76 -42.70
C LYS A 5 45.62 -42.55 -41.75
N GLN A 6 46.22 -43.14 -40.72
CA GLN A 6 45.53 -43.72 -39.56
C GLN A 6 45.26 -42.64 -38.51
N THR A 7 44.00 -42.55 -38.08
CA THR A 7 43.53 -41.83 -36.89
C THR A 7 43.83 -42.62 -35.60
N PRO A 8 44.29 -41.98 -34.51
CA PRO A 8 44.39 -42.62 -33.20
C PRO A 8 43.05 -42.56 -32.40
N PRO A 9 42.78 -43.56 -31.53
CA PRO A 9 41.56 -43.68 -30.74
C PRO A 9 41.62 -42.87 -29.41
N PRO A 10 40.48 -42.71 -28.69
CA PRO A 10 40.38 -41.85 -27.52
C PRO A 10 40.94 -42.49 -26.24
N LEU A 11 41.53 -41.65 -25.38
CA LEU A 11 41.98 -42.03 -24.05
C LEU A 11 40.81 -41.92 -23.04
N ASN A 12 40.35 -43.07 -22.56
CA ASN A 12 39.55 -43.20 -21.35
C ASN A 12 40.49 -43.23 -20.14
N PHE A 13 40.22 -42.43 -19.11
CA PHE A 13 40.74 -42.63 -17.76
C PHE A 13 39.57 -42.61 -16.78
N GLU A 14 39.23 -43.79 -16.28
CA GLU A 14 38.37 -43.98 -15.12
C GLU A 14 39.19 -43.98 -13.82
N SER A 15 38.52 -43.58 -12.74
CA SER A 15 38.61 -44.16 -11.39
C SER A 15 39.82 -43.80 -10.50
N GLY A 16 39.53 -43.14 -9.38
CA GLY A 16 40.43 -42.98 -8.24
C GLY A 16 39.75 -42.29 -7.06
N VAL A 17 39.36 -43.08 -6.06
CA VAL A 17 38.41 -42.76 -4.99
C VAL A 17 39.13 -42.53 -3.62
N TYR A 18 38.59 -41.59 -2.82
CA TYR A 18 38.76 -41.30 -1.37
C TYR A 18 40.11 -40.87 -0.75
N LYS A 19 40.15 -39.64 -0.20
CA LYS A 19 40.26 -39.37 1.25
C LYS A 19 40.19 -37.86 1.61
N PHE A 20 39.07 -37.48 2.20
CA PHE A 20 38.96 -36.82 3.51
C PHE A 20 40.21 -36.08 4.06
N ILE A 21 40.21 -34.73 3.99
CA ILE A 21 40.62 -33.85 5.09
C ILE A 21 39.65 -32.67 5.13
N ALA A 22 39.01 -32.50 6.28
CA ALA A 22 38.16 -31.38 6.62
C ALA A 22 38.97 -30.09 6.66
N ASN A 23 38.44 -29.01 6.10
CA ASN A 23 38.65 -27.70 6.70
C ASN A 23 37.44 -26.78 6.48
N THR A 24 36.80 -26.50 7.60
CA THR A 24 35.74 -25.56 7.90
C THR A 24 36.02 -24.15 7.40
N LYS A 25 35.12 -23.58 6.57
CA LYS A 25 34.75 -22.15 6.55
C LYS A 25 33.74 -21.82 5.43
N THR A 26 32.46 -22.10 5.69
CA THR A 26 31.32 -21.34 5.11
C THR A 26 30.02 -21.76 5.80
N SER A 27 29.97 -21.51 7.12
CA SER A 27 28.73 -21.46 7.88
C SER A 27 28.50 -20.01 8.25
N LEU A 28 27.84 -19.24 7.37
CA LEU A 28 27.20 -17.98 7.75
C LEU A 28 26.21 -17.40 6.72
N ILE A 29 25.54 -18.20 5.87
CA ILE A 29 24.43 -17.67 5.04
C ILE A 29 23.36 -18.75 4.86
N MET A 30 22.77 -19.23 5.95
CA MET A 30 21.48 -19.94 5.92
C MET A 30 20.85 -19.87 7.31
N ASN A 31 20.19 -18.75 7.63
CA ASN A 31 19.16 -18.68 8.69
C ASN A 31 18.43 -17.32 8.67
N LYS A 32 17.75 -17.00 7.57
CA LYS A 32 16.81 -15.86 7.51
C LYS A 32 15.39 -16.22 7.05
N VAL A 33 15.06 -17.50 6.92
CA VAL A 33 13.70 -17.94 6.52
C VAL A 33 12.82 -18.36 7.72
N ASN A 34 13.22 -18.06 8.96
CA ASN A 34 12.41 -18.39 10.16
C ASN A 34 12.29 -17.25 11.19
N ILE A 35 12.39 -15.99 10.76
CA ILE A 35 12.23 -14.81 11.64
C ILE A 35 10.83 -14.20 11.45
N PHE A 36 9.78 -14.95 11.79
CA PHE A 36 8.42 -14.39 11.92
C PHE A 36 7.65 -14.88 13.15
N LYS A 37 8.33 -15.45 14.16
CA LYS A 37 7.62 -15.99 15.34
C LYS A 37 7.95 -15.42 16.71
N ASN A 38 8.92 -14.53 16.88
CA ASN A 38 9.17 -13.94 18.19
C ASN A 38 9.78 -12.56 18.04
N ILE A 39 8.98 -11.51 18.29
CA ILE A 39 9.32 -10.22 18.92
C ILE A 39 8.06 -9.34 18.77
N TRP A 40 7.16 -9.42 19.73
CA TRP A 40 6.26 -8.32 20.12
C TRP A 40 5.90 -8.55 21.60
N LEU A 41 6.91 -8.41 22.46
CA LEU A 41 6.67 -8.27 23.89
C LEU A 41 6.03 -6.90 24.13
N LYS A 42 4.81 -6.96 24.64
CA LYS A 42 4.02 -5.86 25.20
C LYS A 42 4.92 -4.84 25.91
N ILE A 43 4.92 -3.60 25.44
CA ILE A 43 5.28 -2.45 26.28
C ILE A 43 4.07 -2.19 27.18
N PRO A 44 4.15 -2.36 28.52
CA PRO A 44 3.08 -1.92 29.39
C PRO A 44 3.11 -0.38 29.42
N ARG A 45 2.03 0.25 28.97
CA ARG A 45 1.79 1.68 29.23
C ARG A 45 1.63 1.88 30.74
N SER A 46 2.64 2.43 31.38
CA SER A 46 2.55 3.00 32.72
C SER A 46 1.59 4.19 32.69
N ARG A 47 0.43 4.03 33.34
CA ARG A 47 -0.44 5.16 33.72
C ARG A 47 0.27 5.96 34.79
N THR A 48 0.77 7.14 34.45
CA THR A 48 1.12 8.15 35.45
C THR A 48 -0.17 8.82 35.90
N ASN A 49 -0.64 8.46 37.10
CA ASN A 49 -1.57 9.27 37.87
C ASN A 49 -0.88 10.61 38.18
N ILE A 50 -1.45 11.70 37.68
CA ILE A 50 -1.12 13.04 38.16
C ILE A 50 -2.20 13.41 39.17
N ASP A 51 -1.82 13.35 40.44
CA ASP A 51 -2.55 13.95 41.54
C ASP A 51 -2.62 15.47 41.32
N ARG A 52 -3.84 16.01 41.29
CA ARG A 52 -4.09 17.46 41.30
C ARG A 52 -4.54 17.84 42.71
N PRO A 53 -3.75 18.63 43.48
CA PRO A 53 -4.18 19.14 44.77
C PRO A 53 -5.22 20.24 44.58
N GLY A 54 -6.15 20.29 45.53
CA GLY A 54 -7.35 21.12 45.49
C GLY A 54 -7.09 22.61 45.60
N GLU A 55 -8.04 23.37 45.08
CA GLU A 55 -8.19 24.78 45.38
C GLU A 55 -9.68 25.08 45.59
N THR A 56 -9.97 25.49 46.82
CA THR A 56 -11.23 25.97 47.36
C THR A 56 -11.66 27.30 46.74
N ALA A 57 -12.93 27.33 46.33
CA ALA A 57 -13.94 28.41 46.27
C ALA A 57 -13.53 29.90 46.50
N PRO A 58 -14.25 30.86 45.89
CA PRO A 58 -15.56 31.22 46.45
C PRO A 58 -16.71 31.31 45.44
N SER A 59 -17.89 31.04 46.00
CA SER A 59 -19.21 31.12 45.42
C SER A 59 -19.60 32.58 45.16
N ASP A 60 -19.91 32.92 43.91
CA ASP A 60 -20.71 34.10 43.59
C ASP A 60 -22.12 33.65 43.19
N GLN A 61 -23.06 33.96 44.08
CA GLN A 61 -24.49 33.85 43.84
C GLN A 61 -24.90 34.99 42.90
N SER A 62 -25.30 34.66 41.68
CA SER A 62 -26.08 35.58 40.84
C SER A 62 -27.43 34.96 40.51
N GLU A 63 -28.42 35.84 40.57
CA GLU A 63 -29.83 35.56 40.76
C GLU A 63 -30.50 34.75 39.65
N ASN A 64 -31.36 33.86 40.13
CA ASN A 64 -32.51 33.29 39.45
C ASN A 64 -33.22 34.30 38.54
N LYS A 65 -33.19 34.06 37.23
CA LYS A 65 -34.32 34.38 36.35
C LYS A 65 -34.91 33.08 35.83
N HIS A 66 -35.96 32.63 36.51
CA HIS A 66 -36.85 31.58 36.04
C HIS A 66 -37.51 32.03 34.73
N GLY A 67 -36.92 31.64 33.60
CA GLY A 67 -37.66 31.56 32.35
C GLY A 67 -38.72 30.45 32.45
N PRO A 68 -39.88 30.60 31.79
CA PRO A 68 -40.88 29.55 31.76
C PRO A 68 -40.26 28.24 31.25
N PRO A 69 -40.62 27.09 31.83
CA PRO A 69 -40.13 25.80 31.34
C PRO A 69 -40.46 25.67 29.85
N PRO A 70 -39.58 25.07 29.04
CA PRO A 70 -39.93 24.74 27.67
C PRO A 70 -41.21 23.89 27.68
N PRO A 71 -42.11 24.07 26.70
CA PRO A 71 -43.35 23.31 26.64
C PRO A 71 -43.05 21.81 26.71
N GLU A 72 -43.85 21.08 27.48
CA GLU A 72 -43.85 19.61 27.49
C GLU A 72 -43.93 19.13 26.04
N TYR A 73 -42.86 18.48 25.58
CA TYR A 73 -42.89 17.75 24.34
C TYR A 73 -43.92 16.65 24.53
N THR A 74 -45.11 16.87 23.97
CA THR A 74 -46.18 15.88 23.93
C THR A 74 -45.59 14.61 23.36
N ASP A 75 -45.65 13.52 24.13
CA ASP A 75 -45.25 12.19 23.71
C ASP A 75 -45.90 11.90 22.36
N LEU A 76 -45.09 12.00 21.30
CA LEU A 76 -45.51 11.59 19.98
C LEU A 76 -45.88 10.11 20.10
N PRO A 77 -47.04 9.72 19.54
CA PRO A 77 -47.49 8.35 19.65
C PRO A 77 -46.40 7.45 19.11
N VAL A 78 -45.94 6.53 19.95
CA VAL A 78 -45.07 5.42 19.56
C VAL A 78 -45.83 4.60 18.53
N GLN A 79 -45.74 5.03 17.27
CA GLN A 79 -46.10 4.21 16.14
C GLN A 79 -45.11 3.06 16.13
N ASP A 80 -45.65 1.91 16.50
CA ASP A 80 -45.05 0.59 16.46
C ASP A 80 -44.66 0.29 15.00
N ASN A 81 -43.52 0.83 14.55
CA ASN A 81 -42.97 0.63 13.22
C ASN A 81 -42.36 -0.76 13.11
N LYS A 82 -43.22 -1.78 13.15
CA LYS A 82 -42.99 -3.05 12.48
C LYS A 82 -43.08 -2.82 10.97
N ARG A 83 -41.99 -2.30 10.40
CA ARG A 83 -41.56 -2.43 9.00
C ARG A 83 -40.49 -1.36 8.80
N ASP A 84 -39.25 -1.78 8.95
CA ASP A 84 -38.21 -1.36 8.03
C ASP A 84 -37.16 -2.46 8.04
N ALA A 85 -37.40 -3.47 7.21
CA ALA A 85 -36.27 -4.11 6.56
C ALA A 85 -35.62 -3.00 5.74
N THR A 86 -34.71 -2.25 6.36
CA THR A 86 -33.88 -1.26 5.68
C THR A 86 -33.40 -1.92 4.40
N PRO A 87 -33.61 -1.29 3.23
CA PRO A 87 -33.11 -1.82 1.97
C PRO A 87 -31.66 -2.18 2.23
N LYS A 88 -31.27 -3.44 1.98
CA LYS A 88 -29.88 -3.89 2.09
C LYS A 88 -29.07 -2.91 1.25
N ARG A 89 -28.47 -1.89 1.87
CA ARG A 89 -27.64 -0.91 1.18
C ARG A 89 -26.56 -1.74 0.49
N GLU A 90 -26.63 -1.79 -0.82
CA GLU A 90 -25.66 -2.49 -1.63
C GLU A 90 -24.29 -1.98 -1.21
N THR A 91 -23.45 -2.93 -0.82
CA THR A 91 -22.14 -2.62 -0.31
C THR A 91 -21.31 -2.20 -1.51
N LEU A 92 -20.90 -0.93 -1.59
CA LEU A 92 -20.17 -0.35 -2.73
C LEU A 92 -18.87 -1.12 -3.07
N TYR A 93 -18.30 -1.81 -2.08
CA TYR A 93 -17.07 -2.59 -2.18
C TYR A 93 -17.29 -4.01 -1.62
N PRO A 94 -18.05 -4.88 -2.32
CA PRO A 94 -18.41 -6.20 -1.81
C PRO A 94 -17.20 -7.12 -1.65
N ILE A 95 -16.25 -7.07 -2.59
CA ILE A 95 -15.06 -7.93 -2.54
C ILE A 95 -14.10 -7.46 -1.45
N MET A 96 -13.80 -6.16 -1.34
CA MET A 96 -13.01 -5.60 -0.25
C MET A 96 -13.63 -5.90 1.12
N THR A 97 -14.96 -5.83 1.23
CA THR A 97 -15.66 -6.18 2.49
C THR A 97 -15.43 -7.62 2.89
N ARG A 98 -15.39 -8.55 1.93
CA ARG A 98 -15.07 -9.95 2.19
C ARG A 98 -13.61 -10.07 2.65
N PHE A 99 -12.68 -9.48 1.90
CA PHE A 99 -11.24 -9.53 2.20
C PHE A 99 -10.88 -8.86 3.54
N ALA A 100 -11.60 -7.82 3.96
CA ALA A 100 -11.39 -7.15 5.24
C ALA A 100 -11.72 -8.04 6.46
N LYS A 101 -12.34 -9.21 6.24
CA LYS A 101 -12.60 -10.23 7.27
C LYS A 101 -11.59 -11.37 7.25
N GLU A 102 -10.76 -11.46 6.22
CA GLU A 102 -9.71 -12.48 6.10
C GLU A 102 -8.58 -12.22 7.10
N SER A 103 -7.69 -13.20 7.25
CA SER A 103 -6.52 -13.04 8.12
C SER A 103 -5.62 -11.90 7.64
N ARG A 104 -4.80 -11.37 8.56
CA ARG A 104 -3.89 -10.27 8.25
C ARG A 104 -2.94 -10.64 7.12
N GLU A 105 -2.39 -11.85 7.18
CA GLU A 105 -1.47 -12.39 6.16
C GLU A 105 -2.10 -12.43 4.76
N ILE A 106 -3.39 -12.76 4.68
CA ILE A 106 -4.13 -12.74 3.40
C ILE A 106 -4.29 -11.30 2.91
N ARG A 107 -4.70 -10.36 3.77
CA ARG A 107 -4.88 -8.95 3.38
C ARG A 107 -3.56 -8.33 2.92
N ASP A 108 -2.50 -8.58 3.68
CA ASP A 108 -1.14 -8.12 3.43
C ASP A 108 -0.64 -8.63 2.09
N GLY A 109 -0.80 -9.93 1.85
CA GLY A 109 -0.54 -10.54 0.56
C GLY A 109 -1.29 -9.82 -0.56
N GLN A 110 -2.61 -9.69 -0.46
CA GLN A 110 -3.43 -9.08 -1.51
C GLN A 110 -3.01 -7.65 -1.87
N LEU A 111 -2.61 -6.83 -0.89
CA LEU A 111 -2.06 -5.51 -1.20
C LEU A 111 -0.75 -5.62 -1.98
N ILE A 112 0.18 -6.46 -1.54
CA ILE A 112 1.44 -6.68 -2.27
C ILE A 112 1.17 -7.06 -3.72
N TRP A 113 0.23 -7.98 -3.97
CA TRP A 113 -0.08 -8.43 -5.34
C TRP A 113 -0.76 -7.38 -6.17
N SER A 114 -1.59 -6.56 -5.54
CA SER A 114 -2.16 -5.37 -6.17
C SER A 114 -1.03 -4.44 -6.66
N LEU A 115 -0.03 -4.18 -5.82
CA LEU A 115 1.11 -3.35 -6.18
C LEU A 115 1.97 -4.00 -7.28
N VAL A 116 2.26 -5.30 -7.18
CA VAL A 116 3.03 -6.05 -8.18
C VAL A 116 2.31 -6.10 -9.52
N GLU A 117 0.98 -6.31 -9.55
CA GLU A 117 0.18 -6.27 -10.78
C GLU A 117 0.28 -4.87 -11.43
N ILE A 118 0.12 -3.79 -10.66
CA ILE A 118 0.25 -2.43 -11.20
C ILE A 118 1.65 -2.24 -11.80
N ILE A 119 2.71 -2.61 -11.07
CA ILE A 119 4.09 -2.51 -11.55
C ILE A 119 4.31 -3.35 -12.81
N ALA A 120 3.79 -4.57 -12.84
CA ALA A 120 3.91 -5.49 -13.96
C ALA A 120 3.25 -4.90 -15.21
N VAL A 121 2.03 -4.36 -15.07
CA VAL A 121 1.31 -3.66 -16.13
C VAL A 121 2.09 -2.43 -16.60
N THR A 122 2.56 -1.58 -15.67
CA THR A 122 3.34 -0.36 -15.96
C THR A 122 4.52 -0.64 -16.89
N PHE A 123 5.27 -1.72 -16.63
CA PHE A 123 6.48 -2.05 -17.39
C PHE A 123 6.27 -3.13 -18.46
N SER A 124 5.00 -3.43 -18.80
CA SER A 124 4.63 -4.45 -19.78
C SER A 124 5.35 -5.78 -19.52
N THR A 125 5.41 -6.18 -18.25
CA THR A 125 6.09 -7.38 -17.78
C THR A 125 5.45 -8.61 -18.42
N ASP A 126 6.29 -9.59 -18.81
CA ASP A 126 5.80 -10.88 -19.28
C ASP A 126 5.07 -11.59 -18.14
N CYS A 127 3.74 -11.53 -18.17
CA CYS A 127 2.88 -12.11 -17.14
C CYS A 127 3.07 -13.62 -17.02
N ARG A 128 3.39 -14.34 -18.11
CA ARG A 128 3.64 -15.79 -18.05
C ARG A 128 4.94 -16.07 -17.30
N ARG A 129 6.01 -15.33 -17.61
CA ARG A 129 7.29 -15.43 -16.91
C ARG A 129 7.15 -15.05 -15.44
N LEU A 130 6.37 -14.01 -15.13
CA LEU A 130 6.11 -13.56 -13.77
C LEU A 130 5.31 -14.60 -12.98
N THR A 131 4.21 -15.14 -13.54
CA THR A 131 3.42 -16.21 -12.92
C THR A 131 4.25 -17.47 -12.66
N ALA A 132 5.06 -17.91 -13.62
CA ALA A 132 5.94 -19.06 -13.42
C ALA A 132 6.99 -18.82 -12.31
N ALA A 133 7.53 -17.60 -12.21
CA ALA A 133 8.43 -17.23 -11.13
C ALA A 133 7.73 -17.25 -9.76
N LEU A 134 6.45 -16.90 -9.71
CA LEU A 134 5.63 -16.91 -8.50
C LEU A 134 5.33 -18.31 -8.02
N GLU A 135 4.81 -19.16 -8.90
CA GLU A 135 4.48 -20.56 -8.59
C GLU A 135 5.71 -21.32 -8.09
N LYS A 136 6.89 -21.03 -8.65
CA LYS A 136 8.16 -21.61 -8.22
C LYS A 136 8.58 -21.16 -6.82
N ASN A 137 8.33 -19.90 -6.47
CA ASN A 137 8.75 -19.36 -5.17
C ASN A 137 7.79 -19.77 -4.05
N ASP A 138 6.49 -19.85 -4.32
CA ASP A 138 5.49 -20.31 -3.36
C ASP A 138 4.30 -20.98 -4.10
N PRO A 139 4.11 -22.31 -3.98
CA PRO A 139 3.05 -23.02 -4.68
C PRO A 139 1.62 -22.62 -4.26
N SER A 140 1.44 -21.97 -3.11
CA SER A 140 0.12 -21.50 -2.68
C SER A 140 -0.45 -20.42 -3.62
N TRP A 141 0.44 -19.78 -4.40
CA TRP A 141 0.11 -18.78 -5.43
C TRP A 141 -0.74 -19.32 -6.57
N ALA A 142 -0.65 -20.62 -6.90
CA ALA A 142 -1.38 -21.19 -8.02
C ALA A 142 -2.92 -21.02 -7.89
N SER A 143 -3.43 -20.85 -6.67
CA SER A 143 -4.86 -20.58 -6.41
C SER A 143 -5.30 -19.14 -6.68
N ILE A 144 -4.35 -18.19 -6.68
CA ILE A 144 -4.58 -16.74 -6.86
C ILE A 144 -4.21 -16.30 -8.28
N ALA A 145 -3.25 -16.99 -8.90
CA ALA A 145 -2.83 -16.78 -10.28
C ALA A 145 -4.01 -16.92 -11.26
N GLY A 146 -4.09 -16.02 -12.23
CA GLY A 146 -5.05 -16.09 -13.33
C GLY A 146 -4.78 -17.29 -14.25
N MET A 147 -5.79 -17.70 -15.04
CA MET A 147 -5.64 -18.77 -16.03
C MET A 147 -4.63 -18.40 -17.13
N GLU A 148 -4.00 -19.43 -17.73
CA GLU A 148 -2.82 -19.37 -18.63
C GLU A 148 -2.91 -18.41 -19.85
N ASP A 149 -4.10 -17.93 -20.20
CA ASP A 149 -4.36 -17.07 -21.35
C ASP A 149 -4.77 -15.63 -21.01
N SER A 150 -4.72 -15.23 -19.74
CA SER A 150 -5.05 -13.87 -19.32
C SER A 150 -3.82 -12.95 -19.35
N PRO A 151 -3.92 -11.70 -19.85
CA PRO A 151 -2.83 -10.70 -19.76
C PRO A 151 -2.69 -10.10 -18.35
N SER A 152 -3.17 -10.81 -17.33
CA SER A 152 -3.22 -10.36 -15.95
C SER A 152 -2.70 -11.50 -15.07
N MET A 153 -1.81 -11.17 -14.14
CA MET A 153 -1.24 -12.17 -13.22
C MET A 153 -2.28 -12.58 -12.18
N THR A 154 -3.19 -11.68 -11.80
CA THR A 154 -4.27 -11.97 -10.87
C THR A 154 -5.50 -12.61 -11.53
N ASN A 155 -6.15 -13.53 -10.80
CA ASN A 155 -7.47 -14.05 -11.19
C ASN A 155 -8.55 -12.95 -11.21
N GLU A 156 -9.75 -13.27 -11.71
CA GLU A 156 -10.86 -12.31 -11.79
C GLU A 156 -11.20 -11.67 -10.44
N THR A 157 -11.13 -12.43 -9.35
CA THR A 157 -11.38 -11.90 -8.01
C THR A 157 -10.32 -10.86 -7.61
N GLY A 158 -9.04 -11.12 -7.90
CA GLY A 158 -7.95 -10.18 -7.64
C GLY A 158 -8.08 -8.90 -8.45
N ARG A 159 -8.48 -9.00 -9.73
CA ARG A 159 -8.75 -7.83 -10.57
C ARG A 159 -9.88 -6.97 -10.04
N ILE A 160 -11.00 -7.59 -9.64
CA ILE A 160 -12.13 -6.86 -9.05
C ILE A 160 -11.68 -6.21 -7.73
N LEU A 161 -10.92 -6.91 -6.90
CA LEU A 161 -10.38 -6.36 -5.66
C LEU A 161 -9.50 -5.13 -5.93
N LEU A 162 -8.55 -5.22 -6.86
CA LEU A 162 -7.68 -4.10 -7.24
C LEU A 162 -8.49 -2.90 -7.75
N LYS A 163 -9.53 -3.14 -8.55
CA LYS A 163 -10.45 -2.12 -9.04
C LYS A 163 -11.21 -1.45 -7.89
N GLU A 164 -11.71 -2.22 -6.93
CA GLU A 164 -12.37 -1.71 -5.73
C GLU A 164 -11.42 -0.87 -4.86
N ILE A 165 -10.19 -1.35 -4.62
CA ILE A 165 -9.16 -0.61 -3.85
C ILE A 165 -8.86 0.73 -4.54
N SER A 166 -8.59 0.69 -5.84
CA SER A 166 -8.28 1.89 -6.63
C SER A 166 -9.43 2.89 -6.61
N ALA A 167 -10.67 2.41 -6.74
CA ALA A 167 -11.87 3.24 -6.67
C ALA A 167 -12.09 3.85 -5.27
N LEU A 168 -11.83 3.10 -4.20
CA LEU A 168 -11.90 3.59 -2.83
C LEU A 168 -10.88 4.71 -2.60
N VAL A 169 -9.63 4.50 -3.00
CA VAL A 169 -8.55 5.49 -2.87
C VAL A 169 -8.88 6.78 -3.65
N ARG A 170 -9.40 6.67 -4.88
CA ARG A 170 -9.90 7.83 -5.64
C ARG A 170 -11.07 8.53 -4.96
N SER A 171 -12.01 7.78 -4.40
CA SER A 171 -13.14 8.35 -3.66
C SER A 171 -12.67 9.16 -2.47
N PHE A 172 -11.71 8.62 -1.70
CA PHE A 172 -11.10 9.31 -0.57
C PHE A 172 -10.37 10.58 -0.98
N GLN A 173 -9.54 10.52 -2.02
CA GLN A 173 -8.85 11.68 -2.59
C GLN A 173 -9.85 12.77 -3.01
N LYS A 174 -10.95 12.38 -3.67
CA LYS A 174 -12.00 13.30 -4.13
C LYS A 174 -12.77 13.94 -2.97
N GLU A 175 -13.10 13.18 -1.94
CA GLU A 175 -13.77 13.75 -0.76
C GLU A 175 -12.81 14.62 0.08
N MET A 176 -11.52 14.26 0.14
CA MET A 176 -10.47 15.08 0.76
C MET A 176 -10.32 16.43 0.07
N SER A 177 -10.14 16.44 -1.26
CA SER A 177 -10.05 17.69 -2.06
C SER A 177 -11.29 18.57 -1.98
N ARG A 178 -12.46 17.99 -1.67
CA ARG A 178 -13.71 18.71 -1.46
C ARG A 178 -13.96 19.14 -0.02
N ASN A 179 -13.00 18.93 0.89
CA ASN A 179 -13.14 19.19 2.32
C ASN A 179 -14.28 18.39 2.98
N ARG A 180 -14.63 17.24 2.41
CA ARG A 180 -15.75 16.36 2.81
C ARG A 180 -15.29 15.07 3.49
N TRP A 181 -14.07 15.05 4.03
CA TRP A 181 -13.49 13.92 4.75
C TRP A 181 -14.43 13.30 5.81
N LEU A 182 -15.16 14.15 6.55
CA LEU A 182 -16.10 13.71 7.59
C LEU A 182 -17.33 12.99 7.03
N LEU A 183 -17.67 13.18 5.75
CA LEU A 183 -18.82 12.55 5.10
C LEU A 183 -18.53 11.13 4.63
N ILE A 184 -17.24 10.75 4.53
CA ILE A 184 -16.86 9.39 4.15
C ILE A 184 -17.38 8.42 5.23
N PRO A 185 -18.18 7.40 4.85
CA PRO A 185 -18.74 6.44 5.79
C PRO A 185 -17.68 5.72 6.62
N LYS A 186 -17.96 5.48 7.91
CA LYS A 186 -17.04 4.75 8.81
C LYS A 186 -16.58 3.41 8.20
N ARG A 187 -17.51 2.67 7.60
CA ARG A 187 -17.20 1.39 6.95
C ARG A 187 -16.12 1.51 5.89
N GLU A 188 -16.16 2.54 5.06
CA GLU A 188 -15.16 2.74 4.00
C GLU A 188 -13.79 3.08 4.58
N LYS A 189 -13.77 3.78 5.72
CA LYS A 189 -12.56 4.06 6.47
C LYS A 189 -11.98 2.80 7.11
N ASP A 190 -12.83 1.96 7.69
CA ASP A 190 -12.42 0.65 8.21
C ASP A 190 -11.85 -0.23 7.06
N LEU A 191 -12.36 -0.10 5.83
CA LEU A 191 -11.84 -0.83 4.66
C LEU A 191 -10.46 -0.32 4.24
N ILE A 192 -10.28 1.00 4.08
CA ILE A 192 -8.98 1.54 3.67
C ILE A 192 -7.91 1.30 4.75
N GLU A 193 -8.29 1.34 6.03
CA GLU A 193 -7.41 1.03 7.14
C GLU A 193 -6.90 -0.41 7.04
N LYS A 194 -7.80 -1.38 6.95
CA LYS A 194 -7.44 -2.82 6.97
C LYS A 194 -6.77 -3.34 5.70
N ILE A 195 -7.11 -2.76 4.55
CA ILE A 195 -6.67 -3.26 3.23
C ILE A 195 -5.46 -2.48 2.71
N VAL A 196 -5.31 -1.22 3.08
CA VAL A 196 -4.23 -0.37 2.56
C VAL A 196 -3.30 0.10 3.67
N LEU A 197 -3.83 0.73 4.73
CA LEU A 197 -2.99 1.37 5.74
C LEU A 197 -2.20 0.36 6.57
N GLU A 198 -2.88 -0.62 7.18
CA GLU A 198 -2.26 -1.68 7.99
C GLU A 198 -1.12 -2.38 7.21
N PRO A 199 -1.35 -2.91 5.98
CA PRO A 199 -0.27 -3.58 5.26
C PRO A 199 0.86 -2.63 4.82
N VAL A 200 0.56 -1.38 4.44
CA VAL A 200 1.60 -0.40 4.09
C VAL A 200 2.56 -0.19 5.25
N ILE A 201 2.04 -0.14 6.47
CA ILE A 201 2.85 0.00 7.68
C ILE A 201 3.67 -1.28 7.92
N ASP A 202 3.05 -2.45 7.79
CA ASP A 202 3.71 -3.74 8.01
C ASP A 202 4.91 -3.96 7.09
N PHE A 203 4.82 -3.50 5.84
CA PHE A 203 5.90 -3.57 4.86
C PHE A 203 6.79 -2.33 4.81
N ASN A 204 6.59 -1.36 5.71
CA ASN A 204 7.32 -0.10 5.74
C ASN A 204 7.36 0.60 4.36
N LEU A 205 6.22 0.58 3.66
CA LEU A 205 6.04 1.22 2.37
C LEU A 205 5.75 2.70 2.55
N ASN A 206 6.11 3.52 1.56
CA ASN A 206 5.70 4.91 1.57
C ASN A 206 4.20 5.02 1.26
N LEU A 207 3.40 5.40 2.27
CA LEU A 207 1.96 5.54 2.15
C LEU A 207 1.54 6.53 1.06
N ASP A 208 2.21 7.68 0.98
CA ASP A 208 1.87 8.73 0.01
C ASP A 208 1.94 8.18 -1.43
N TYR A 209 3.04 7.47 -1.70
CA TYR A 209 3.29 6.86 -2.99
C TYR A 209 2.34 5.70 -3.29
N VAL A 210 2.10 4.82 -2.31
CA VAL A 210 1.17 3.69 -2.50
C VAL A 210 -0.23 4.19 -2.82
N LEU A 211 -0.70 5.25 -2.15
CA LEU A 211 -2.01 5.85 -2.44
C LEU A 211 -2.07 6.47 -3.83
N GLU A 212 -1.03 7.19 -4.26
CA GLU A 212 -0.99 7.73 -5.62
C GLU A 212 -0.94 6.61 -6.67
N LEU A 213 -0.13 5.57 -6.46
CA LEU A 213 -0.02 4.42 -7.35
C LEU A 213 -1.37 3.70 -7.52
N LEU A 214 -2.05 3.39 -6.41
CA LEU A 214 -3.39 2.77 -6.42
C LEU A 214 -4.44 3.70 -7.02
N GLY A 215 -4.43 4.98 -6.65
CA GLY A 215 -5.44 5.93 -7.09
C GLY A 215 -5.37 6.23 -8.59
N ARG A 216 -4.17 6.21 -9.16
CA ARG A 216 -3.90 6.48 -10.58
C ARG A 216 -4.03 5.26 -11.46
N TYR A 217 -4.04 4.06 -10.87
CA TYR A 217 -4.30 2.84 -11.61
C TYR A 217 -5.77 2.77 -12.05
N ASP A 218 -5.99 2.64 -13.35
CA ASP A 218 -7.30 2.37 -13.91
C ASP A 218 -7.22 1.31 -15.00
N ARG A 219 -8.27 0.49 -15.10
CA ARG A 219 -8.37 -0.57 -16.12
C ARG A 219 -9.76 -0.54 -16.74
N VAL A 220 -9.83 -0.09 -17.98
CA VAL A 220 -11.02 -0.03 -18.82
C VAL A 220 -11.02 -1.23 -19.78
N GLU A 221 -11.87 -2.21 -19.48
CA GLU A 221 -12.06 -3.37 -20.35
C GLU A 221 -12.56 -2.96 -21.75
N GLY A 222 -12.04 -3.61 -22.79
CA GLY A 222 -12.44 -3.36 -24.18
C GLY A 222 -11.75 -2.19 -24.89
N CYS A 223 -10.77 -1.54 -24.25
CA CYS A 223 -9.95 -0.51 -24.88
C CYS A 223 -8.61 -1.06 -25.42
N PRO A 224 -8.03 -0.46 -26.49
CA PRO A 224 -6.72 -0.87 -27.04
C PRO A 224 -5.55 -0.69 -26.06
N ARG A 225 -5.67 0.29 -25.16
CA ARG A 225 -4.87 0.42 -23.93
C ARG A 225 -5.83 0.36 -22.77
N PRO A 226 -6.14 -0.85 -22.29
CA PRO A 226 -7.11 -1.03 -21.22
C PRO A 226 -6.61 -0.40 -19.93
N GLU A 227 -5.30 -0.37 -19.69
CA GLU A 227 -4.72 0.08 -18.44
C GLU A 227 -4.14 1.51 -18.54
N SER A 228 -4.31 2.27 -17.47
CA SER A 228 -3.62 3.53 -17.21
C SER A 228 -2.93 3.46 -15.86
N THR A 229 -1.66 3.82 -15.84
CA THR A 229 -0.80 3.77 -14.66
C THR A 229 -0.27 5.15 -14.31
N LEU A 230 0.40 5.23 -13.16
CA LEU A 230 1.11 6.44 -12.76
C LEU A 230 2.16 6.87 -13.79
N VAL A 231 2.86 5.92 -14.42
CA VAL A 231 3.86 6.21 -15.45
C VAL A 231 3.22 6.82 -16.70
N ASP A 232 2.04 6.36 -17.11
CA ASP A 232 1.30 6.96 -18.24
C ASP A 232 0.93 8.43 -17.97
N CYS A 233 0.56 8.74 -16.73
CA CYS A 233 0.29 10.11 -16.30
C CYS A 233 1.52 11.01 -16.46
N TRP A 234 2.73 10.47 -16.22
CA TRP A 234 3.98 11.24 -16.29
C TRP A 234 4.63 11.25 -17.67
N LEU A 235 4.47 10.19 -18.48
CA LEU A 235 4.97 10.12 -19.86
C LEU A 235 4.47 11.30 -20.70
N SER A 236 3.24 11.75 -20.46
CA SER A 236 2.66 12.92 -21.14
C SER A 236 3.13 14.27 -20.60
N ARG A 237 3.79 14.31 -19.43
CA ARG A 237 4.08 15.55 -18.69
C ARG A 237 5.57 15.80 -18.44
N SER A 238 6.43 14.77 -18.57
CA SER A 238 7.90 14.70 -18.77
C SER A 238 8.91 14.88 -17.60
N PRO A 239 8.84 15.78 -16.59
CA PRO A 239 10.01 15.95 -15.70
C PRO A 239 10.14 14.92 -14.57
N LYS A 240 9.22 13.96 -14.43
CA LYS A 240 9.08 13.16 -13.17
C LYS A 240 9.15 11.64 -13.36
N LEU A 241 9.51 11.19 -14.57
CA LEU A 241 9.46 9.79 -14.93
C LEU A 241 10.57 8.98 -14.24
N GLY A 242 11.77 9.53 -14.12
CA GLY A 242 12.89 8.88 -13.42
C GLY A 242 12.59 8.60 -11.95
N ASP A 243 12.11 9.61 -11.24
CA ASP A 243 11.69 9.48 -9.83
C ASP A 243 10.52 8.53 -9.66
N THR A 244 9.72 8.26 -10.69
CA THR A 244 8.64 7.27 -10.63
C THR A 244 9.18 5.85 -10.84
N ILE A 245 10.13 5.67 -11.77
CA ILE A 245 10.75 4.37 -12.06
C ILE A 245 11.59 3.87 -10.88
N ALA A 246 12.40 4.74 -10.26
CA ALA A 246 13.31 4.49 -9.12
C ALA A 246 12.65 3.87 -7.87
N SER A 247 11.37 3.60 -7.94
CA SER A 247 10.45 4.04 -6.93
C SER A 247 9.30 3.04 -6.91
N HIS A 248 8.83 2.66 -8.11
CA HIS A 248 8.42 1.28 -8.36
C HIS A 248 9.52 0.29 -7.93
N ALA A 249 10.78 0.57 -8.29
CA ALA A 249 11.95 -0.19 -7.83
C ALA A 249 12.10 -0.24 -6.29
N LEU A 250 11.84 0.85 -5.56
CA LEU A 250 11.83 0.83 -4.10
C LEU A 250 10.70 -0.03 -3.52
N ILE A 251 9.50 0.00 -4.11
CA ILE A 251 8.43 -0.93 -3.72
C ILE A 251 8.92 -2.36 -3.90
N ILE A 252 9.37 -2.72 -5.11
CA ILE A 252 9.86 -4.07 -5.44
C ILE A 252 10.86 -4.53 -4.39
N ARG A 253 11.84 -3.69 -4.03
CA ARG A 253 12.86 -3.99 -3.01
C ARG A 253 12.30 -4.26 -1.61
N ASN A 254 11.27 -3.52 -1.19
CA ASN A 254 10.76 -3.56 0.18
C ASN A 254 9.73 -4.67 0.41
N VAL A 255 9.02 -5.11 -0.63
CA VAL A 255 8.11 -6.26 -0.51
C VAL A 255 8.88 -7.59 -0.52
N PRO A 256 8.46 -8.57 0.29
CA PRO A 256 9.12 -9.87 0.40
C PRO A 256 8.83 -10.77 -0.82
N LEU A 257 9.33 -10.39 -1.99
CA LEU A 257 9.19 -11.17 -3.20
C LEU A 257 10.31 -12.22 -3.28
N GLY A 258 10.02 -13.36 -3.89
CA GLY A 258 11.06 -14.35 -4.15
C GLY A 258 12.05 -13.86 -5.22
N GLU A 259 13.29 -14.32 -5.16
CA GLU A 259 14.39 -13.84 -6.00
C GLU A 259 14.04 -13.86 -7.51
N ASN A 260 13.40 -14.93 -7.98
CA ASN A 260 12.99 -15.04 -9.39
C ASN A 260 12.00 -13.94 -9.80
N VAL A 261 11.09 -13.54 -8.90
CA VAL A 261 10.07 -12.51 -9.17
C VAL A 261 10.73 -11.14 -9.26
N HIS A 262 11.66 -10.85 -8.34
CA HIS A 262 12.48 -9.64 -8.41
C HIS A 262 13.20 -9.52 -9.76
N HIS A 263 13.84 -10.59 -10.22
CA HIS A 263 14.58 -10.58 -11.49
C HIS A 263 13.66 -10.30 -12.68
N VAL A 264 12.46 -10.88 -12.72
CA VAL A 264 11.50 -10.65 -13.81
C VAL A 264 11.02 -9.20 -13.86
N LEU A 265 10.73 -8.61 -12.70
CA LEU A 265 10.30 -7.21 -12.61
C LEU A 265 11.44 -6.25 -12.95
N GLU A 266 12.67 -6.52 -12.47
CA GLU A 266 13.84 -5.71 -12.75
C GLU A 266 14.21 -5.73 -14.25
N ASP A 267 14.21 -6.92 -14.87
CA ASP A 267 14.43 -7.07 -16.32
C ASP A 267 13.41 -6.24 -17.12
N SER A 268 12.16 -6.18 -16.65
CA SER A 268 11.09 -5.45 -17.31
C SER A 268 11.27 -3.93 -17.17
N ILE A 269 11.74 -3.45 -16.01
CA ILE A 269 12.12 -2.04 -15.81
C ILE A 269 13.28 -1.66 -16.73
N ILE A 270 14.34 -2.45 -16.77
CA ILE A 270 15.53 -2.19 -17.61
C ILE A 270 15.14 -2.14 -19.09
N ARG A 271 14.33 -3.09 -19.54
CA ARG A 271 13.81 -3.11 -20.91
C ARG A 271 12.98 -1.86 -21.21
N PHE A 272 12.05 -1.50 -20.32
CA PHE A 272 11.24 -0.30 -20.47
C PHE A 272 12.11 0.96 -20.55
N GLN A 273 13.13 1.08 -19.70
CA GLN A 273 14.06 2.21 -19.73
C GLN A 273 14.75 2.30 -21.08
N LYS A 274 15.26 1.18 -21.60
CA LYS A 274 15.92 1.11 -22.91
C LYS A 274 14.99 1.48 -24.07
N GLU A 275 13.76 0.97 -24.07
CA GLU A 275 12.78 1.24 -25.12
C GLU A 275 12.35 2.71 -25.17
N ASN A 276 12.48 3.43 -24.06
CA ASN A 276 12.09 4.84 -23.94
C ASN A 276 13.28 5.81 -23.90
N GLY A 277 14.52 5.34 -24.10
CA GLY A 277 15.72 6.19 -24.07
C GLY A 277 16.03 6.76 -22.68
N LEU A 278 15.77 5.97 -21.64
CA LEU A 278 15.86 6.32 -20.22
C LEU A 278 17.00 5.57 -19.50
N GLU A 279 18.02 5.11 -20.22
CA GLU A 279 19.10 4.25 -19.70
C GLU A 279 20.02 4.94 -18.68
N GLY A 280 19.86 6.25 -18.46
CA GLY A 280 20.57 7.01 -17.41
C GLY A 280 19.84 7.07 -16.06
N LEU A 281 18.68 6.44 -15.92
CA LEU A 281 17.88 6.44 -14.68
C LEU A 281 18.18 5.21 -13.81
N CYS A 282 18.34 5.42 -12.51
CA CYS A 282 18.71 4.36 -11.56
C CYS A 282 17.67 3.22 -11.50
N THR A 283 18.17 1.99 -11.49
CA THR A 283 17.44 0.72 -11.27
C THR A 283 17.35 0.36 -9.79
N SER A 284 16.56 -0.67 -9.40
CA SER A 284 16.46 -1.09 -7.99
C SER A 284 17.79 -1.62 -7.46
N THR A 285 18.55 -2.29 -8.32
CA THR A 285 19.89 -2.82 -8.01
C THR A 285 20.95 -1.74 -7.85
N GLU A 286 20.86 -0.63 -8.58
CA GLU A 286 21.73 0.54 -8.39
C GLU A 286 21.41 1.28 -7.09
N LEU A 287 20.12 1.43 -6.79
CA LEU A 287 19.66 2.01 -5.52
C LEU A 287 20.08 1.16 -4.30
N GLN A 288 20.22 -0.15 -4.45
CA GLN A 288 20.77 -1.00 -3.38
C GLN A 288 22.24 -0.68 -3.07
N LYS A 289 23.04 -0.34 -4.09
CA LYS A 289 24.45 0.01 -3.93
C LYS A 289 24.62 1.40 -3.32
N GLU A 290 23.80 2.35 -3.74
CA GLU A 290 23.81 3.72 -3.20
C GLU A 290 23.24 3.81 -1.79
N SER A 291 22.23 3.01 -1.47
CA SER A 291 21.60 2.93 -0.13
C SER A 291 22.56 2.50 0.99
N MET A 292 23.75 1.96 0.69
CA MET A 292 24.77 1.70 1.71
C MET A 292 25.54 2.96 2.15
N LEU A 293 25.42 4.08 1.44
CA LEU A 293 26.27 5.28 1.62
C LEU A 293 25.57 6.54 2.17
N SER A 294 24.41 6.39 2.82
CA SER A 294 23.65 7.42 3.55
C SER A 294 22.34 7.86 2.87
N VAL A 295 21.44 8.35 3.73
CA VAL A 295 20.06 8.79 3.45
C VAL A 295 19.05 7.65 3.38
N ALA A 296 18.73 7.16 4.57
CA ALA A 296 17.46 6.54 4.84
C ALA A 296 16.29 7.41 4.30
N THR A 297 15.24 6.72 3.87
CA THR A 297 13.83 7.10 4.00
C THR A 297 13.23 8.24 3.18
N MET A 298 13.98 9.16 2.57
CA MET A 298 13.36 10.19 1.74
C MET A 298 13.24 9.76 0.29
N CYS A 299 12.12 9.09 0.06
CA CYS A 299 11.31 9.19 -1.13
C CYS A 299 11.47 10.58 -1.84
N CYS A 300 12.26 10.66 -2.92
CA CYS A 300 12.57 11.88 -3.70
C CYS A 300 11.49 12.24 -4.74
N TRP A 301 10.21 12.18 -4.37
CA TRP A 301 9.12 12.16 -5.34
C TRP A 301 8.41 13.49 -5.43
N PRO A 302 8.08 13.92 -6.64
CA PRO A 302 7.16 15.01 -6.82
C PRO A 302 5.73 14.45 -6.94
N LEU A 303 5.23 13.89 -5.83
CA LEU A 303 3.86 13.41 -5.64
C LEU A 303 2.86 14.52 -5.90
N SER A 304 1.66 14.16 -6.33
CA SER A 304 0.59 15.16 -6.45
C SER A 304 0.08 15.57 -5.07
N ASP A 305 -0.13 16.87 -4.89
CA ASP A 305 -0.57 17.47 -3.62
C ASP A 305 -1.82 16.77 -3.09
N GLU A 306 -2.71 16.31 -3.97
CA GLU A 306 -3.95 15.65 -3.58
C GLU A 306 -3.75 14.31 -2.86
N TYR A 307 -2.73 13.52 -3.25
CA TYR A 307 -2.43 12.25 -2.57
C TYR A 307 -1.57 12.47 -1.32
N MET A 308 -0.74 13.51 -1.28
CA MET A 308 -0.04 13.93 -0.07
C MET A 308 -1.02 14.34 1.03
N ASP A 309 -2.02 15.15 0.68
CA ASP A 309 -3.09 15.56 1.60
C ASP A 309 -3.89 14.36 2.09
N LEU A 310 -4.24 13.44 1.20
CA LEU A 310 -4.94 12.20 1.56
C LEU A 310 -4.12 11.36 2.55
N ALA A 311 -2.85 11.14 2.26
CA ALA A 311 -1.97 10.35 3.10
C ALA A 311 -1.79 10.99 4.48
N GLN A 312 -1.66 12.32 4.53
CA GLN A 312 -1.64 13.06 5.79
C GLN A 312 -2.95 12.88 6.57
N GLY A 313 -4.10 12.91 5.90
CA GLY A 313 -5.40 12.64 6.52
C GLY A 313 -5.50 11.25 7.12
N LEU A 314 -4.99 10.23 6.41
CA LEU A 314 -4.98 8.84 6.88
C LEU A 314 -4.02 8.62 8.07
N ARG A 315 -2.85 9.28 8.09
CA ARG A 315 -1.92 9.22 9.24
C ARG A 315 -2.48 9.84 10.52
N VAL A 316 -3.36 10.84 10.39
CA VAL A 316 -4.06 11.43 11.55
C VAL A 316 -5.11 10.45 12.08
N MET A 317 -5.85 9.81 11.16
CA MET A 317 -6.83 8.78 11.51
C MET A 317 -6.21 7.62 12.30
N GLU A 318 -5.03 7.15 11.87
CA GLU A 318 -4.28 6.06 12.52
C GLU A 318 -3.90 6.39 13.98
N ARG A 319 -3.39 7.61 14.21
CA ARG A 319 -2.81 8.00 15.50
C ARG A 319 -3.85 8.15 16.61
N ASP A 320 -4.97 8.77 16.27
CA ASP A 320 -5.93 9.19 17.29
C ASP A 320 -6.95 8.08 17.61
N GLY A 321 -7.07 7.06 16.76
CA GLY A 321 -8.16 6.06 16.82
C GLY A 321 -9.57 6.68 16.75
N VAL A 322 -9.62 8.00 16.56
CA VAL A 322 -10.77 8.89 16.55
C VAL A 322 -10.56 9.77 15.33
N MET A 323 -11.58 9.84 14.49
CA MET A 323 -11.52 10.66 13.29
C MET A 323 -11.58 12.15 13.64
N ASN A 324 -10.43 12.76 13.77
CA ASN A 324 -10.32 14.20 13.69
C ASN A 324 -10.30 14.62 12.21
N ASP A 325 -10.98 15.71 11.90
CA ASP A 325 -10.86 16.34 10.59
C ASP A 325 -9.40 16.77 10.41
N PRO A 326 -8.68 16.27 9.38
CA PRO A 326 -7.27 16.62 9.18
C PRO A 326 -7.06 18.11 8.94
N PHE A 327 -8.12 18.85 8.60
CA PHE A 327 -8.11 20.29 8.44
C PHE A 327 -8.60 21.04 9.68
N GLU A 328 -8.94 20.40 10.80
CA GLU A 328 -9.41 21.10 12.01
C GLU A 328 -8.41 22.17 12.45
N LEU A 329 -7.11 21.88 12.43
CA LEU A 329 -6.09 22.87 12.79
C LEU A 329 -6.08 24.08 11.83
N SER A 330 -6.19 23.84 10.53
CA SER A 330 -6.23 24.90 9.51
C SER A 330 -7.54 25.69 9.57
N ARG A 331 -8.67 25.02 9.85
CA ARG A 331 -9.99 25.64 10.02
C ARG A 331 -10.09 26.40 11.35
N ALA A 332 -9.48 25.91 12.42
CA ALA A 332 -9.36 26.60 13.70
C ALA A 332 -8.59 27.92 13.52
N ARG A 333 -7.45 27.89 12.82
CA ARG A 333 -6.69 29.11 12.46
C ARG A 333 -7.51 30.08 11.61
N LEU A 334 -8.29 29.59 10.64
CA LEU A 334 -9.17 30.45 9.84
C LEU A 334 -10.33 31.03 10.66
N ARG A 335 -10.88 30.28 11.61
CA ARG A 335 -11.89 30.77 12.57
C ARG A 335 -11.30 31.86 13.46
N GLU A 336 -10.14 31.62 14.08
CA GLU A 336 -9.40 32.60 14.88
C GLU A 336 -9.10 33.87 14.07
N ALA A 337 -8.59 33.75 12.84
CA ALA A 337 -8.29 34.90 11.98
C ALA A 337 -9.54 35.71 11.61
N ARG A 338 -10.70 35.05 11.49
CA ARG A 338 -11.99 35.73 11.22
C ARG A 338 -12.51 36.43 12.47
N ASP A 339 -12.38 35.81 13.65
CA ASP A 339 -12.81 36.40 14.92
C ASP A 339 -11.93 37.60 15.30
N PHE A 340 -10.62 37.54 15.00
CA PHE A 340 -9.71 38.69 15.13
C PHE A 340 -10.15 39.89 14.27
N ARG A 341 -10.61 39.67 13.04
CA ARG A 341 -11.13 40.77 12.20
C ARG A 341 -12.42 41.37 12.75
N LYS A 342 -13.32 40.53 13.27
CA LYS A 342 -14.60 40.99 13.84
C LYS A 342 -14.44 41.80 15.12
N ASN A 343 -13.37 41.55 15.89
CA ASN A 343 -13.08 42.30 17.11
C ASN A 343 -12.34 43.63 16.85
N TRP A 344 -11.96 43.90 15.59
CA TRP A 344 -11.25 45.11 15.18
C TRP A 344 -12.12 46.10 14.41
N GLU A 345 -13.31 45.66 13.99
CA GLU A 345 -14.41 46.48 13.48
C GLU A 345 -15.35 46.84 14.65
#